data_AF-A0A1H3QWK9-F1
#
_entry.id   AF-A0A1H3QWK9-F1
#
_cell.length_a   1.000
_cell.length_b   1.000
_cell.length_c   1.000
_cell.angle_alpha   90.00
_cell.angle_beta   90.00
_cell.angle_gamma   90.00
#
_symmetry.space_group_name_H-M   'P 1'
#
loop_
_entity.id
_entity.type
_entity.pdbx_description
1 polymer ?
#
loop_
_entity_poly.entity_id
_entity_poly.type
_entity_poly.pdbx_seq_one_letter_code
_entity_poly.pdbx_strand_id
1 'polypeptide(L)'
;MFIPLCRDATDGIVLLLLGPTQCAKSIIFHEIVPILKNSFQDKRPGAIPIVDLQIETVSEGRTKPKWIGIELLKALNHPIYKHIGSFEENEHYFPSKGRDESTIRIALKEAFTNRFTRRTCLDEAHLLTRTKDPELRAAILESIKSTCAIDRSLIACGGYEMAYKGLFESAHFCGRVISFDFGHYSVSSPDDIKSWARILKTYSSKLDLKPKSLLLDEAINLLHWNNGTVGLLDKHLWSCSIQAKARHQPIDKTILRACAPPEKERKAVAEDIRKGKEALQPSSQFAVPPASQPPQKKDQPDVSKDGHKQGTPPFQRKPNRNVAVEIVLHDDD
;
A
#
# COMPACT_ATOMS: atom_id res chain seq x y z
N MET A 1 -11.07 -8.84 2.47
CA MET A 1 -10.08 -9.60 1.67
C MET A 1 -8.64 -9.33 2.13
N PHE A 2 -8.24 -8.08 2.36
CA PHE A 2 -6.86 -7.74 2.74
C PHE A 2 -6.40 -8.31 4.10
N ILE A 3 -7.26 -8.32 5.13
CA ILE A 3 -6.90 -8.84 6.47
C ILE A 3 -6.56 -10.35 6.46
N PRO A 4 -7.40 -11.24 5.91
CA PRO A 4 -7.04 -12.66 5.78
C PRO A 4 -5.72 -12.85 5.03
N LEU A 5 -5.48 -12.07 3.97
CA LEU A 5 -4.22 -12.17 3.24
C LEU A 5 -3.01 -11.75 4.08
N CYS A 6 -3.10 -10.66 4.84
CA CYS A 6 -2.02 -10.24 5.74
C CYS A 6 -1.66 -11.32 6.77
N ARG A 7 -2.67 -12.06 7.23
CA ARG A 7 -2.50 -13.16 8.17
C ARG A 7 -1.90 -14.40 7.48
N ASP A 8 -2.47 -14.80 6.36
CA ASP A 8 -2.22 -16.11 5.74
C ASP A 8 -1.10 -16.08 4.67
N ALA A 9 -0.54 -14.89 4.41
CA ALA A 9 0.61 -14.68 3.54
C ALA A 9 1.80 -15.60 3.84
N THR A 10 2.44 -16.10 2.79
CA THR A 10 3.75 -16.73 2.91
C THR A 10 4.84 -15.71 3.22
N ASP A 11 5.93 -16.16 3.82
CA ASP A 11 7.10 -15.31 4.07
C ASP A 11 7.76 -14.92 2.74
N GLY A 12 8.42 -13.76 2.71
CA GLY A 12 9.13 -13.25 1.53
C GLY A 12 8.28 -12.40 0.58
N ILE A 13 6.98 -12.19 0.85
CA ILE A 13 6.09 -11.37 0.03
C ILE A 13 5.95 -9.94 0.57
N VAL A 14 5.62 -9.02 -0.33
CA VAL A 14 5.29 -7.62 -0.01
C VAL A 14 3.81 -7.38 -0.32
N LEU A 15 3.01 -7.12 0.70
CA LEU A 15 1.59 -6.77 0.57
C LEU A 15 1.44 -5.26 0.67
N LEU A 16 0.83 -4.64 -0.34
CA LEU A 16 0.63 -3.20 -0.38
C LEU A 16 -0.84 -2.83 -0.42
N LEU A 17 -1.28 -1.99 0.51
CA LEU A 17 -2.57 -1.32 0.45
C LEU A 17 -2.37 0.09 -0.08
N LEU A 18 -2.82 0.31 -1.32
CA LEU A 18 -2.64 1.53 -2.07
C LEU A 18 -3.98 2.23 -2.25
N GLY A 19 -3.98 3.56 -2.18
CA GLY A 19 -5.22 4.31 -2.36
C GLY A 19 -4.93 5.80 -2.35
N PRO A 20 -5.89 6.64 -2.75
CA PRO A 20 -5.67 8.07 -2.77
C PRO A 20 -5.46 8.63 -1.37
N THR A 21 -4.85 9.81 -1.28
CA THR A 21 -4.76 10.48 0.02
C THR A 21 -6.16 10.66 0.64
N GLN A 22 -6.26 10.55 1.97
CA GLN A 22 -7.51 10.74 2.72
C GLN A 22 -8.63 9.69 2.49
N CYS A 23 -8.33 8.48 2.02
CA CYS A 23 -9.31 7.38 1.99
C CYS A 23 -9.34 6.51 3.27
N ALA A 24 -8.80 6.97 4.40
CA ALA A 24 -8.80 6.24 5.68
C ALA A 24 -7.95 4.95 5.75
N LYS A 25 -6.93 4.80 4.88
CA LYS A 25 -5.99 3.66 4.94
C LYS A 25 -5.31 3.49 6.29
N SER A 26 -4.86 4.59 6.92
CA SER A 26 -4.21 4.53 8.23
C SER A 26 -5.14 4.01 9.33
N ILE A 27 -6.45 4.26 9.22
CA ILE A 27 -7.44 3.66 10.15
C ILE A 27 -7.44 2.14 9.97
N ILE A 28 -7.51 1.67 8.72
CA ILE A 28 -7.44 0.23 8.40
C ILE A 28 -6.11 -0.38 8.86
N PHE A 29 -4.98 0.32 8.69
CA PHE A 29 -3.68 -0.12 9.18
C PHE A 29 -3.70 -0.33 10.71
N HIS A 30 -4.19 0.67 11.45
CA HIS A 30 -4.30 0.60 12.91
C HIS A 30 -5.31 -0.44 13.41
N GLU A 31 -6.26 -0.87 12.59
CA GLU A 31 -7.13 -2.01 12.90
C GLU A 31 -6.45 -3.35 12.59
N ILE A 32 -5.70 -3.44 11.49
CA ILE A 32 -5.04 -4.67 11.05
C ILE A 32 -3.91 -5.07 11.99
N VAL A 33 -3.07 -4.11 12.41
CA VAL A 33 -1.88 -4.41 13.22
C VAL A 33 -2.24 -5.13 14.54
N PRO A 34 -3.22 -4.66 15.35
CA PRO A 34 -3.67 -5.40 16.53
C PRO A 34 -4.23 -6.80 16.23
N ILE A 35 -4.98 -6.96 15.13
CA ILE A 35 -5.51 -8.27 14.71
C ILE A 35 -4.35 -9.23 14.41
N LEU A 36 -3.31 -8.76 13.71
CA LEU A 36 -2.12 -9.55 13.43
C LEU A 36 -1.35 -9.87 14.72
N LYS A 37 -1.13 -8.89 15.60
CA LYS A 37 -0.48 -9.11 16.91
C LYS A 37 -1.18 -10.19 17.72
N ASN A 38 -2.51 -10.20 17.71
CA ASN A 38 -3.32 -11.24 18.36
C ASN A 38 -3.25 -12.59 17.64
N SER A 39 -3.19 -12.60 16.31
CA SER A 39 -3.12 -13.84 15.52
C SER A 39 -1.76 -14.52 15.59
N PHE A 40 -0.69 -13.76 15.79
CA PHE A 40 0.69 -14.23 15.82
C PHE A 40 1.28 -14.24 17.22
N GLN A 41 0.47 -14.38 18.27
CA GLN A 41 0.98 -14.45 19.64
C GLN A 41 2.03 -15.57 19.79
N ASP A 42 3.15 -15.21 20.41
CA ASP A 42 4.28 -16.10 20.65
C ASP A 42 4.65 -16.02 22.13
N LYS A 43 4.64 -17.17 22.80
CA LYS A 43 4.88 -17.27 24.25
C LYS A 43 6.36 -17.25 24.61
N ARG A 44 7.27 -17.28 23.63
CA ARG A 44 8.72 -17.23 23.89
C ARG A 44 9.09 -15.87 24.52
N PRO A 45 9.95 -15.85 25.55
CA PRO A 45 10.36 -14.61 26.21
C PRO A 45 10.92 -13.60 25.21
N GLY A 46 10.37 -12.38 25.23
CA GLY A 46 10.83 -11.28 24.39
C GLY A 46 10.52 -11.43 22.90
N ALA A 47 9.61 -12.34 22.50
CA ALA A 47 9.14 -12.42 21.12
C ALA A 47 8.35 -11.17 20.72
N ILE A 48 8.62 -10.66 19.50
CA ILE A 48 7.90 -9.55 18.87
C ILE A 48 7.57 -10.01 17.43
N PRO A 49 6.51 -10.82 17.24
CA PRO A 49 6.19 -11.43 15.95
C PRO A 49 5.72 -10.42 14.90
N ILE A 50 5.15 -9.30 15.32
CA ILE A 50 4.70 -8.20 14.48
C ILE A 50 5.40 -6.93 14.96
N VAL A 51 6.16 -6.30 14.07
CA VAL A 51 6.65 -4.94 14.27
C VAL A 51 5.90 -4.01 13.33
N ASP A 52 5.58 -2.81 13.80
CA ASP A 52 4.91 -1.79 13.02
C ASP A 52 5.60 -0.43 13.19
N LEU A 53 5.57 0.38 12.12
CA LEU A 53 6.14 1.71 12.08
C LEU A 53 5.32 2.60 11.15
N GLN A 54 4.94 3.78 11.63
CA GLN A 54 4.48 4.86 10.76
C GLN A 54 5.70 5.60 10.23
N ILE A 55 5.86 5.67 8.91
CA ILE A 55 7.00 6.37 8.32
C ILE A 55 6.80 7.88 8.45
N GLU A 56 7.88 8.59 8.77
CA GLU A 56 7.91 10.04 8.86
C GLU A 56 9.02 10.62 7.99
N THR A 57 8.88 11.90 7.63
CA THR A 57 9.95 12.65 6.98
C THR A 57 10.87 13.25 8.04
N VAL A 58 12.18 13.07 7.90
CA VAL A 58 13.15 13.54 8.91
C VAL A 58 13.80 14.87 8.55
N SER A 59 14.47 14.94 7.41
CA SER A 59 15.25 16.13 6.99
C SER A 59 14.92 16.44 5.54
N GLU A 60 14.70 17.71 5.21
CA GLU A 60 14.37 18.18 3.86
C GLU A 60 13.10 17.53 3.28
N GLY A 61 12.18 17.07 4.13
CA GLY A 61 10.97 16.38 3.70
C GLY A 61 11.21 14.98 3.11
N ARG A 62 12.40 14.39 3.32
CA ARG A 62 12.77 13.06 2.83
C ARG A 62 12.88 12.05 3.95
N THR A 63 12.54 10.81 3.61
CA THR A 63 12.73 9.64 4.47
C THR A 63 14.11 9.05 4.24
N LYS A 64 14.82 8.71 5.31
CA LYS A 64 16.15 8.06 5.24
C LYS A 64 16.03 6.58 5.64
N PRO A 65 16.50 5.61 4.82
CA PRO A 65 16.51 4.20 5.20
C PRO A 65 17.17 3.94 6.56
N LYS A 66 18.25 4.66 6.85
CA LYS A 66 18.92 4.65 8.16
C LYS A 66 17.97 4.97 9.33
N TRP A 67 17.12 5.99 9.19
CA TRP A 67 16.16 6.37 10.23
C TRP A 67 15.12 5.29 10.44
N ILE A 68 14.54 4.76 9.36
CA ILE A 68 13.60 3.62 9.43
C ILE A 68 14.25 2.45 10.18
N GLY A 69 15.51 2.15 9.88
CA GLY A 69 16.22 1.07 10.55
C GLY A 69 16.38 1.28 12.05
N ILE A 70 16.66 2.51 12.49
CA ILE A 70 16.75 2.85 13.92
C ILE A 70 15.38 2.72 14.59
N GLU A 71 14.32 3.23 13.96
CA GLU A 71 12.96 3.16 14.53
C GLU A 71 12.44 1.72 14.60
N LEU A 72 12.74 0.88 13.61
CA LEU A 72 12.45 -0.55 13.67
C LEU A 72 13.24 -1.24 14.80
N LEU A 73 14.52 -0.89 15.00
CA LEU A 73 15.31 -1.43 16.12
C LEU A 73 14.75 -1.01 17.49
N LYS A 74 14.21 0.21 17.61
CA LYS A 74 13.48 0.66 18.80
C LYS A 74 12.21 -0.16 19.01
N ALA A 75 11.41 -0.32 17.96
CA ALA A 75 10.16 -1.10 18.02
C ALA A 75 10.42 -2.59 18.35
N LEU A 76 11.59 -3.12 17.97
CA LEU A 76 12.06 -4.46 18.33
C LEU A 76 12.74 -4.52 19.71
N ASN A 77 12.75 -3.43 20.49
CA ASN A 77 13.42 -3.32 21.77
C ASN A 77 14.89 -3.77 21.72
N HIS A 78 15.64 -3.35 20.70
CA HIS A 78 17.07 -3.66 20.62
C HIS A 78 17.83 -2.87 21.72
N PRO A 79 18.65 -3.53 22.57
CA PRO A 79 19.25 -2.89 23.76
C PRO A 79 20.01 -1.58 23.46
N ILE A 80 20.78 -1.55 22.37
CA ILE A 80 21.56 -0.37 21.96
C ILE A 80 20.68 0.81 21.49
N TYR A 81 19.52 0.53 20.90
CA TYR A 81 18.74 1.53 20.17
C TYR A 81 17.47 1.96 20.89
N LYS A 82 16.98 1.16 21.86
CA LYS A 82 15.73 1.38 22.61
C LYS A 82 15.64 2.79 23.20
N HIS A 83 16.77 3.33 23.63
CA HIS A 83 16.92 4.56 24.40
C HIS A 83 17.36 5.77 23.55
N ILE A 84 17.47 5.61 22.23
CA ILE A 84 17.97 6.71 21.40
C ILE A 84 16.88 7.77 21.24
N GLY A 85 17.09 8.94 21.84
CA GLY A 85 16.18 10.09 21.75
C GLY A 85 15.16 10.17 22.89
N SER A 86 15.24 9.31 23.91
CA SER A 86 14.58 9.55 25.20
C SER A 86 15.32 10.65 25.96
N PHE A 87 14.57 11.61 26.52
CA PHE A 87 15.10 12.63 27.44
C PHE A 87 15.32 12.06 28.87
N GLU A 88 15.73 10.79 28.98
CA GLU A 88 16.02 10.22 30.30
C GLU A 88 17.44 10.63 30.70
N GLU A 89 17.53 11.56 31.66
CA GLU A 89 18.77 12.19 32.17
C GLU A 89 19.82 11.21 32.73
N ASN A 90 19.53 9.91 32.82
CA ASN A 90 20.40 8.90 33.43
C ASN A 90 21.02 7.89 32.44
N GLU A 91 20.90 8.10 31.13
CA GLU A 91 21.39 7.14 30.15
C GLU A 91 22.88 7.36 29.82
N HIS A 92 23.69 6.36 30.19
CA HIS A 92 25.11 6.27 29.89
C HIS A 92 25.40 6.63 28.42
N TYR A 93 26.35 7.56 28.22
CA TYR A 93 26.89 7.93 26.92
C TYR A 93 27.37 6.68 26.15
N PHE A 94 26.61 6.27 25.13
CA PHE A 94 27.06 5.24 24.17
C PHE A 94 27.83 5.91 23.03
N PRO A 95 29.13 5.63 22.85
CA PRO A 95 29.94 6.26 21.81
C PRO A 95 29.36 6.01 20.40
N SER A 96 29.54 6.99 19.52
CA SER A 96 28.93 7.06 18.17
C SER A 96 29.48 6.07 17.13
N LYS A 97 30.46 5.23 17.51
CA LYS A 97 31.05 4.21 16.61
C LYS A 97 30.07 3.05 16.45
N GLY A 98 29.80 2.63 15.20
CA GLY A 98 28.85 1.54 14.89
C GLY A 98 27.44 1.99 14.50
N ARG A 99 27.26 3.25 14.08
CA ARG A 99 25.97 3.79 13.61
C ARG A 99 25.95 4.03 12.11
N ASP A 100 26.75 3.31 11.32
CA ASP A 100 26.60 3.34 9.86
C ASP A 100 25.40 2.49 9.42
N GLU A 101 24.96 2.65 8.17
CA GLU A 101 23.79 1.94 7.66
C GLU A 101 23.99 0.42 7.66
N SER A 102 25.22 -0.04 7.37
CA SER A 102 25.59 -1.46 7.37
C SER A 102 25.42 -2.10 8.75
N THR A 103 25.90 -1.44 9.81
CA THR A 103 25.76 -1.94 11.19
C THR A 103 24.29 -1.99 11.61
N ILE A 104 23.49 -0.98 11.23
CA ILE A 104 22.04 -0.96 11.49
C ILE A 104 21.35 -2.12 10.78
N ARG A 105 21.71 -2.42 9.53
CA ARG A 105 21.15 -3.57 8.80
C ARG A 105 21.48 -4.91 9.44
N ILE A 106 22.72 -5.09 9.88
CA ILE A 106 23.15 -6.31 10.58
C ILE A 106 22.35 -6.44 11.89
N ALA A 107 22.27 -5.37 12.68
CA ALA A 107 21.51 -5.35 13.93
C ALA A 107 20.03 -5.65 13.70
N LEU A 108 19.42 -5.11 12.63
CA LEU A 108 18.02 -5.39 12.29
C LEU A 108 17.78 -6.85 11.96
N LYS A 109 18.67 -7.43 11.15
CA LYS A 109 18.57 -8.85 10.79
C LYS A 109 18.59 -9.72 12.04
N GLU A 110 19.56 -9.50 12.92
CA GLU A 110 19.66 -10.21 14.19
C GLU A 110 18.46 -9.94 15.11
N ALA A 111 17.98 -8.69 15.17
CA ALA A 111 16.81 -8.34 15.96
C ALA A 111 15.56 -9.06 15.47
N PHE A 112 15.29 -9.07 14.16
CA PHE A 112 14.15 -9.79 13.60
C PHE A 112 14.20 -11.29 13.90
N THR A 113 15.37 -11.91 13.74
CA THR A 113 15.54 -13.34 14.03
C THR A 113 15.35 -13.64 15.52
N ASN A 114 16.03 -12.91 16.40
CA ASN A 114 15.98 -13.13 17.85
C ASN A 114 14.62 -12.77 18.47
N ARG A 115 13.87 -11.86 17.84
CA ARG A 115 12.50 -11.50 18.23
C ARG A 115 11.43 -12.35 17.55
N PHE A 116 11.82 -13.31 16.70
CA PHE A 116 10.90 -14.15 15.94
C PHE A 116 9.88 -13.35 15.11
N THR A 117 10.32 -12.24 14.53
CA THR A 117 9.46 -11.33 13.77
C THR A 117 9.06 -11.94 12.43
N ARG A 118 7.76 -12.11 12.24
CA ARG A 118 7.14 -12.72 11.04
C ARG A 118 6.58 -11.67 10.08
N ARG A 119 6.18 -10.50 10.59
CA ARG A 119 5.65 -9.41 9.77
C ARG A 119 6.25 -8.07 10.18
N THR A 120 6.58 -7.27 9.17
CA THR A 120 6.89 -5.86 9.32
C THR A 120 5.76 -5.05 8.69
N CYS A 121 5.14 -4.15 9.45
CA CYS A 121 4.03 -3.34 9.00
C CYS A 121 4.48 -1.87 8.88
N LEU A 122 4.34 -1.25 7.71
CA LEU A 122 4.72 0.14 7.49
C LEU A 122 3.51 0.98 7.06
N ASP A 123 3.17 2.02 7.80
CA ASP A 123 2.21 3.04 7.34
C ASP A 123 2.94 4.21 6.68
N GLU A 124 2.23 4.94 5.82
CA GLU A 124 2.78 6.05 5.03
C GLU A 124 3.99 5.68 4.17
N ALA A 125 3.99 4.46 3.62
CA ALA A 125 5.05 3.92 2.78
C ALA A 125 5.32 4.74 1.50
N HIS A 126 4.38 5.60 1.10
CA HIS A 126 4.56 6.54 -0.01
C HIS A 126 5.64 7.60 0.26
N LEU A 127 6.00 7.84 1.51
CA LEU A 127 7.12 8.72 1.85
C LEU A 127 8.49 8.16 1.40
N LEU A 128 8.57 6.88 1.07
CA LEU A 128 9.75 6.25 0.48
C LEU A 128 10.00 6.70 -0.96
N THR A 129 8.97 7.19 -1.66
CA THR A 129 9.08 7.61 -3.06
C THR A 129 9.37 9.11 -3.23
N ARG A 130 9.53 9.85 -2.13
CA ARG A 130 9.80 11.30 -2.12
C ARG A 130 11.27 11.65 -2.43
N THR A 131 11.74 11.18 -3.57
CA THR A 131 12.99 11.62 -4.18
C THR A 131 12.76 11.90 -5.66
N LYS A 132 13.51 12.86 -6.21
CA LYS A 132 13.46 13.20 -7.64
C LYS A 132 14.24 12.19 -8.49
N ASP A 133 15.21 11.51 -7.88
CA ASP A 133 16.07 10.54 -8.54
C ASP A 133 15.42 9.15 -8.55
N PRO A 134 15.06 8.60 -9.73
CA PRO A 134 14.46 7.27 -9.87
C PRO A 134 15.37 6.13 -9.42
N GLU A 135 16.69 6.22 -9.64
CA GLU A 135 17.63 5.17 -9.25
C GLU A 135 17.72 5.10 -7.73
N LEU A 136 17.85 6.26 -7.08
CA LEU A 136 17.81 6.34 -5.62
C LEU A 136 16.48 5.85 -5.05
N ARG A 137 15.35 6.15 -5.70
CA ARG A 137 14.02 5.68 -5.28
C ARG A 137 13.93 4.15 -5.34
N ALA A 138 14.36 3.57 -6.46
CA ALA A 138 14.41 2.12 -6.64
C ALA A 138 15.31 1.47 -5.58
N ALA A 139 16.49 2.05 -5.32
CA ALA A 139 17.42 1.58 -4.29
C ALA A 139 16.82 1.65 -2.88
N ILE A 140 16.09 2.71 -2.53
CA ILE A 140 15.39 2.83 -1.25
C ILE A 140 14.32 1.74 -1.09
N LEU A 141 13.47 1.54 -2.12
CA LEU A 141 12.41 0.53 -2.08
C LEU A 141 13.01 -0.89 -1.99
N GLU A 142 14.03 -1.19 -2.78
CA GLU A 142 14.76 -2.45 -2.72
C GLU A 142 15.42 -2.69 -1.36
N SER A 143 16.00 -1.64 -0.79
CA SER A 143 16.56 -1.65 0.56
C SER A 143 15.51 -2.02 1.61
N ILE A 144 14.33 -1.41 1.56
CA ILE A 144 13.25 -1.69 2.50
C ILE A 144 12.72 -3.11 2.31
N LYS A 145 12.49 -3.55 1.07
CA LYS A 145 12.10 -4.92 0.75
C LYS A 145 13.11 -5.95 1.26
N SER A 146 14.40 -5.76 0.99
CA SER A 146 15.44 -6.68 1.46
C SER A 146 15.57 -6.68 2.98
N THR A 147 15.33 -5.55 3.65
CA THR A 147 15.38 -5.51 5.11
C THR A 147 14.15 -6.17 5.75
N CYS A 148 12.98 -5.96 5.16
CA CYS A 148 11.70 -6.27 5.78
C CYS A 148 10.97 -7.48 5.18
N ALA A 149 11.46 -8.09 4.10
CA ALA A 149 10.74 -9.14 3.36
C ALA A 149 11.64 -10.25 2.76
N ILE A 150 12.76 -10.62 3.41
CA ILE A 150 13.59 -11.77 2.97
C ILE A 150 12.97 -13.09 3.43
N ASP A 151 12.82 -13.24 4.74
CA ASP A 151 12.36 -14.42 5.49
C ASP A 151 11.10 -14.12 6.31
N ARG A 152 10.45 -13.00 6.00
CA ARG A 152 9.25 -12.47 6.66
C ARG A 152 8.40 -11.73 5.62
N SER A 153 7.19 -11.31 5.94
CA SER A 153 6.36 -10.54 4.99
C SER A 153 6.33 -9.06 5.36
N LEU A 154 6.44 -8.19 4.36
CA LEU A 154 6.24 -6.74 4.53
C LEU A 154 4.78 -6.41 4.19
N ILE A 155 4.09 -5.75 5.10
CA ILE A 155 2.77 -5.18 4.88
C ILE A 155 2.94 -3.66 4.89
N ALA A 156 2.59 -2.97 3.81
CA ALA A 156 2.74 -1.54 3.72
C ALA A 156 1.44 -0.85 3.26
N CYS A 157 1.08 0.25 3.91
CA CYS A 157 0.01 1.14 3.49
C CYS A 157 0.60 2.43 2.92
N GLY A 158 0.08 2.91 1.80
CA GLY A 158 0.62 4.12 1.17
C GLY A 158 -0.30 4.76 0.15
N GLY A 159 -0.05 6.03 -0.14
CA GLY A 159 -0.71 6.76 -1.22
C GLY A 159 -0.45 6.16 -2.60
N TYR A 160 -1.28 6.51 -3.58
CA TYR A 160 -1.09 6.12 -4.98
C TYR A 160 0.26 6.57 -5.56
N GLU A 161 0.90 7.57 -4.97
CA GLU A 161 2.28 7.97 -5.28
C GLU A 161 3.25 6.78 -5.29
N MET A 162 3.02 5.75 -4.46
CA MET A 162 3.80 4.51 -4.55
C MET A 162 3.64 3.84 -5.91
N ALA A 163 2.42 3.74 -6.43
CA ALA A 163 2.13 3.07 -7.69
C ALA A 163 2.77 3.79 -8.88
N TYR A 164 2.49 5.08 -9.05
CA TYR A 164 2.92 5.81 -10.25
C TYR A 164 4.33 6.40 -10.17
N LYS A 165 4.98 6.40 -8.99
CA LYS A 165 6.39 6.80 -8.87
C LYS A 165 7.33 5.67 -8.46
N GLY A 166 6.88 4.59 -7.82
CA GLY A 166 7.78 3.65 -7.15
C GLY A 166 7.74 2.21 -7.68
N LEU A 167 6.56 1.60 -7.63
CA LEU A 167 6.43 0.13 -7.66
C LEU A 167 6.95 -0.54 -8.91
N PHE A 168 6.80 0.12 -10.06
CA PHE A 168 7.12 -0.45 -11.36
C PHE A 168 8.50 -0.01 -11.89
N GLU A 169 9.29 0.71 -11.10
CA GLU A 169 10.62 1.17 -11.52
C GLU A 169 11.71 0.11 -11.26
N SER A 170 11.45 -0.88 -10.41
CA SER A 170 12.36 -2.00 -10.14
C SER A 170 11.66 -3.34 -10.31
N ALA A 171 12.10 -4.12 -11.30
CA ALA A 171 11.62 -5.49 -11.51
C ALA A 171 11.87 -6.38 -10.27
N HIS A 172 12.99 -6.15 -9.57
CA HIS A 172 13.30 -6.86 -8.34
C HIS A 172 12.31 -6.53 -7.21
N PHE A 173 11.81 -5.30 -7.14
CA PHE A 173 10.78 -4.93 -6.17
C PHE A 173 9.43 -5.53 -6.56
N CYS A 174 9.01 -5.33 -7.80
CA CYS A 174 7.70 -5.76 -8.29
C CYS A 174 7.47 -7.28 -8.21
N GLY A 175 8.51 -8.11 -8.40
CA GLY A 175 8.37 -9.57 -8.52
C GLY A 175 7.79 -10.31 -7.31
N ARG A 176 7.70 -9.66 -6.14
CA ARG A 176 7.09 -10.24 -4.91
C ARG A 176 6.00 -9.37 -4.30
N VAL A 177 5.53 -8.37 -5.05
CA VAL A 177 4.53 -7.41 -4.59
C VAL A 177 3.14 -7.89 -4.97
N ILE A 178 2.25 -7.92 -3.99
CA ILE A 178 0.81 -8.03 -4.20
C ILE A 178 0.20 -6.71 -3.75
N SER A 179 -0.28 -5.92 -4.69
CA SER A 179 -0.94 -4.64 -4.42
C SER A 179 -2.45 -4.78 -4.38
N PHE A 180 -3.08 -4.04 -3.46
CA PHE A 180 -4.51 -3.90 -3.31
C PHE A 180 -4.88 -2.44 -3.47
N ASP A 181 -5.79 -2.18 -4.40
CA ASP A 181 -6.40 -0.87 -4.53
C ASP A 181 -7.53 -0.73 -3.49
N PHE A 182 -7.32 0.13 -2.50
CA PHE A 182 -8.35 0.54 -1.54
C PHE A 182 -9.39 1.46 -2.21
N GLY A 183 -8.99 2.20 -3.25
CA GLY A 183 -9.90 2.98 -4.06
C GLY A 183 -10.49 4.23 -3.39
N HIS A 184 -11.39 4.85 -4.13
CA HIS A 184 -12.32 5.87 -3.65
C HIS A 184 -13.73 5.46 -4.09
N TYR A 185 -14.75 5.98 -3.41
CA TYR A 185 -16.14 5.74 -3.81
C TYR A 185 -16.43 6.42 -5.16
N SER A 186 -16.95 5.67 -6.12
CA SER A 186 -17.27 6.16 -7.46
C SER A 186 -18.76 6.14 -7.75
N VAL A 187 -19.24 7.11 -8.52
CA VAL A 187 -20.60 7.10 -9.09
C VAL A 187 -20.82 5.97 -10.09
N SER A 188 -19.74 5.45 -10.67
CA SER A 188 -19.81 4.36 -11.65
C SER A 188 -20.04 2.98 -11.02
N SER A 189 -19.89 2.86 -9.69
CA SER A 189 -20.07 1.61 -8.95
C SER A 189 -21.35 1.69 -8.09
N PRO A 190 -22.38 0.87 -8.39
CA PRO A 190 -23.60 0.85 -7.58
C PRO A 190 -23.35 0.48 -6.11
N ASP A 191 -22.36 -0.37 -5.83
CA ASP A 191 -22.03 -0.78 -4.47
C ASP A 191 -21.28 0.30 -3.70
N ASP A 192 -20.49 1.12 -4.40
CA ASP A 192 -19.85 2.30 -3.82
C ASP A 192 -20.92 3.31 -3.41
N ILE A 193 -21.93 3.57 -4.26
CA ILE A 193 -23.04 4.47 -3.93
C ILE A 193 -23.81 4.00 -2.70
N LYS A 194 -24.11 2.69 -2.60
CA LYS A 194 -24.76 2.13 -1.41
C LYS A 194 -23.90 2.31 -0.16
N SER A 195 -22.60 2.07 -0.26
CA SER A 195 -21.66 2.21 0.86
C SER A 195 -21.50 3.67 1.27
N TRP A 196 -21.43 4.58 0.31
CA TRP A 196 -21.40 6.02 0.52
C TRP A 196 -22.66 6.51 1.25
N ALA A 197 -23.85 6.07 0.83
CA ALA A 197 -25.10 6.39 1.52
C ALA A 197 -25.11 5.92 2.99
N ARG A 198 -24.54 4.74 3.30
CA ARG A 198 -24.40 4.25 4.68
C ARG A 198 -23.46 5.12 5.52
N ILE A 199 -22.35 5.57 4.94
CA ILE A 199 -21.44 6.51 5.58
C ILE A 199 -22.17 7.82 5.90
N LEU A 200 -22.86 8.39 4.92
CA LEU A 200 -23.62 9.62 5.10
C LEU A 200 -24.73 9.49 6.15
N LYS A 201 -25.45 8.36 6.17
CA LYS A 201 -26.45 8.06 7.21
C LYS A 201 -25.82 8.03 8.61
N THR A 202 -24.60 7.51 8.73
CA THR A 202 -23.84 7.46 9.99
C THR A 202 -23.42 8.85 10.46
N TYR A 203 -23.04 9.74 9.54
CA TYR A 203 -22.79 11.14 9.88
C TYR A 203 -24.09 11.88 10.25
N SER A 204 -25.18 11.64 9.51
CA SER A 204 -26.48 12.29 9.78
C SER A 204 -27.03 12.02 11.18
N SER A 205 -26.72 10.88 11.78
CA SER A 205 -27.15 10.58 13.16
C SER A 205 -26.34 11.31 14.23
N LYS A 206 -25.14 11.82 13.88
CA LYS A 206 -24.21 12.47 14.80
C LYS A 206 -24.20 14.00 14.66
N LEU A 207 -24.73 14.52 13.56
CA LEU A 207 -24.70 15.94 13.24
C LEU A 207 -26.08 16.59 13.39
N ASP A 208 -26.09 17.86 13.79
CA ASP A 208 -27.32 18.63 13.79
C ASP A 208 -27.61 19.21 12.41
N LEU A 209 -28.48 18.54 11.65
CA LEU A 209 -28.81 18.85 10.27
C LEU A 209 -30.23 19.42 10.10
N LYS A 210 -30.41 20.29 9.10
CA LYS A 210 -31.72 20.78 8.65
C LYS A 210 -31.79 20.79 7.10
N PRO A 211 -32.63 19.95 6.47
CA PRO A 211 -33.39 18.84 7.05
C PRO A 211 -32.47 17.69 7.55
N LYS A 212 -32.99 16.74 8.34
CA LYS A 212 -32.21 15.58 8.80
C LYS A 212 -31.74 14.67 7.63
N SER A 213 -32.43 14.71 6.49
CA SER A 213 -32.06 14.01 5.26
C SER A 213 -30.94 14.69 4.46
N LEU A 214 -30.50 15.89 4.84
CA LEU A 214 -29.63 16.76 4.03
C LEU A 214 -28.45 16.05 3.37
N LEU A 215 -27.69 15.24 4.12
CA LEU A 215 -26.52 14.56 3.56
C LEU A 215 -26.88 13.51 2.51
N LEU A 216 -28.00 12.80 2.70
CA LEU A 216 -28.49 11.82 1.72
C LEU A 216 -29.05 12.52 0.48
N ASP A 217 -29.77 13.63 0.66
CA ASP A 217 -30.31 14.44 -0.45
C ASP A 217 -29.18 15.02 -1.32
N GLU A 218 -28.03 15.32 -0.71
CA GLU A 218 -26.83 15.85 -1.37
C GLU A 218 -25.76 14.77 -1.63
N ALA A 219 -26.09 13.47 -1.56
CA ALA A 219 -25.11 12.39 -1.56
C ALA A 219 -24.17 12.42 -2.77
N ILE A 220 -24.70 12.67 -3.98
CA ILE A 220 -23.93 12.76 -5.22
C ILE A 220 -23.03 14.00 -5.24
N ASN A 221 -23.54 15.14 -4.78
CA ASN A 221 -22.75 16.37 -4.68
C ASN A 221 -21.61 16.21 -3.68
N LEU A 222 -21.87 15.58 -2.52
CA LEU A 222 -20.86 15.28 -1.53
C LEU A 222 -19.81 14.30 -2.05
N LEU A 223 -20.22 13.28 -2.81
CA LEU A 223 -19.28 12.36 -3.46
C LEU A 223 -18.37 13.15 -4.40
N HIS A 224 -18.93 14.00 -5.26
CA HIS A 224 -18.18 14.79 -6.22
C HIS A 224 -17.25 15.81 -5.54
N TRP A 225 -17.73 16.59 -4.57
CA TRP A 225 -16.92 17.60 -3.88
C TRP A 225 -15.77 17.01 -3.08
N ASN A 226 -15.91 15.77 -2.59
CA ASN A 226 -14.91 15.10 -1.77
C ASN A 226 -14.14 14.01 -2.54
N ASN A 227 -14.29 13.96 -3.87
CA ASN A 227 -13.70 12.92 -4.75
C ASN A 227 -13.94 11.49 -4.26
N GLY A 228 -15.07 11.23 -3.60
CA GLY A 228 -15.38 9.93 -2.99
C GLY A 228 -14.40 9.48 -1.91
N THR A 229 -13.68 10.41 -1.26
CA THR A 229 -12.76 10.12 -0.15
C THR A 229 -13.40 10.51 1.18
N VAL A 230 -13.34 9.61 2.16
CA VAL A 230 -13.99 9.80 3.47
C VAL A 230 -13.29 10.86 4.30
N GLY A 231 -11.96 10.99 4.19
CA GLY A 231 -11.22 12.02 4.93
C GLY A 231 -11.50 13.43 4.43
N LEU A 232 -11.70 13.65 3.12
CA LEU A 232 -12.18 14.95 2.63
C LEU A 232 -13.60 15.24 3.13
N LEU A 233 -14.48 14.23 3.10
CA LEU A 233 -15.84 14.35 3.65
C LEU A 233 -15.80 14.72 5.14
N ASP A 234 -14.96 14.05 5.93
CA ASP A 234 -14.83 14.31 7.36
C ASP A 234 -14.36 15.75 7.62
N LYS A 235 -13.31 16.19 6.92
CA LYS A 235 -12.82 17.58 6.94
C LYS A 235 -13.92 18.58 6.56
N HIS A 236 -14.68 18.27 5.50
CA HIS A 236 -15.77 19.11 4.99
C HIS A 236 -16.89 19.24 6.04
N LEU A 237 -17.35 18.12 6.61
CA LEU A 237 -18.41 18.11 7.63
C LEU A 237 -17.96 18.72 8.96
N TRP A 238 -16.68 18.58 9.32
CA TRP A 238 -16.09 19.26 10.47
C TRP A 238 -16.13 20.79 10.29
N SER A 239 -15.73 21.29 9.11
CA SER A 239 -15.84 22.72 8.77
C SER A 239 -17.28 23.22 8.83
N CYS A 240 -18.24 22.44 8.30
CA CYS A 240 -19.67 22.73 8.41
C CYS A 240 -20.11 22.85 9.88
N SER A 241 -19.66 21.93 10.73
CA SER A 241 -20.02 21.89 12.15
C SER A 241 -19.49 23.13 12.89
N ILE A 242 -18.29 23.62 12.56
CA ILE A 242 -17.75 24.85 13.14
C ILE A 242 -18.57 26.06 12.69
N GLN A 243 -18.86 26.19 11.40
CA GLN A 243 -19.64 27.30 10.86
C GLN A 243 -21.08 27.33 11.40
N ALA A 244 -21.71 26.16 11.52
CA ALA A 244 -23.03 25.99 12.11
C ALA A 244 -23.05 26.44 13.57
N LYS A 245 -22.09 25.98 14.38
CA LYS A 245 -21.93 26.37 15.79
C LYS A 245 -21.70 27.88 15.94
N ALA A 246 -20.83 28.47 15.12
CA ALA A 246 -20.53 29.90 15.16
C ALA A 246 -21.76 30.77 14.83
N ARG A 247 -22.72 30.24 14.07
CA ARG A 247 -23.96 30.92 13.67
C ARG A 247 -25.18 30.49 14.51
N HIS A 248 -24.99 29.64 15.51
CA HIS A 248 -26.05 29.07 16.33
C HIS A 248 -27.21 28.46 15.51
N GLN A 249 -26.89 27.80 14.40
CA GLN A 249 -27.89 27.17 13.53
C GLN A 249 -27.48 25.74 13.15
N PRO A 250 -28.43 24.84 12.84
CA PRO A 250 -28.12 23.53 12.28
C PRO A 250 -27.38 23.65 10.94
N ILE A 251 -26.65 22.61 10.56
CA ILE A 251 -26.06 22.51 9.23
C ILE A 251 -27.18 22.40 8.21
N ASP A 252 -27.28 23.42 7.36
CA ASP A 252 -28.18 23.45 6.23
C ASP A 252 -27.41 23.34 4.90
N LYS A 253 -28.15 23.31 3.80
CA LYS A 253 -27.58 23.23 2.44
C LYS A 253 -26.65 24.41 2.11
N THR A 254 -26.89 25.57 2.70
CA THR A 254 -26.08 26.78 2.48
C THR A 254 -24.71 26.64 3.13
N ILE A 255 -24.67 26.23 4.41
CA ILE A 255 -23.43 25.92 5.12
C ILE A 255 -22.68 24.79 4.40
N LEU A 256 -23.39 23.72 4.04
CA LEU A 256 -22.79 22.56 3.37
C LEU A 256 -22.04 22.96 2.09
N ARG A 257 -22.67 23.78 1.24
CA ARG A 257 -22.05 24.28 0.00
C ARG A 257 -20.91 25.25 0.27
N ALA A 258 -21.08 26.17 1.22
CA ALA A 258 -20.07 27.17 1.54
C ALA A 258 -18.78 26.55 2.10
N CYS A 259 -18.88 25.41 2.78
CA CYS A 259 -17.73 24.71 3.37
C CYS A 259 -17.09 23.68 2.44
N ALA A 260 -17.57 23.52 1.21
CA ALA A 260 -17.04 22.52 0.29
C ALA A 260 -15.53 22.71 0.05
N PRO A 261 -14.76 21.61 -0.11
CA PRO A 261 -13.32 21.71 -0.33
C PRO A 261 -12.99 22.64 -1.51
N PRO A 262 -11.98 23.52 -1.38
CA PRO A 262 -11.57 24.42 -2.45
C PRO A 262 -11.22 23.66 -3.74
N GLU A 263 -11.50 24.27 -4.89
CA GLU A 263 -11.29 23.61 -6.19
C GLU A 263 -9.84 23.12 -6.40
N LYS A 264 -8.85 23.88 -5.93
CA LYS A 264 -7.43 23.47 -5.99
C LYS A 264 -7.16 22.18 -5.23
N GLU A 265 -7.73 22.02 -4.03
CA GLU A 265 -7.61 20.79 -3.23
C GLU A 265 -8.30 19.62 -3.94
N ARG A 266 -9.52 19.84 -4.45
CA ARG A 266 -10.26 18.82 -5.21
C ARG A 266 -9.49 18.35 -6.44
N LYS A 267 -8.92 19.27 -7.22
CA LYS A 267 -8.11 18.95 -8.41
C LYS A 267 -6.85 18.16 -8.04
N ALA A 268 -6.18 18.52 -6.96
CA ALA A 268 -4.99 17.79 -6.50
C ALA A 268 -5.31 16.33 -6.14
N VAL A 269 -6.39 16.09 -5.40
CA VAL A 269 -6.83 14.74 -5.03
C VAL A 269 -7.34 13.95 -6.24
N ALA A 270 -8.11 14.59 -7.14
CA ALA A 270 -8.58 13.95 -8.37
C ALA A 270 -7.42 13.52 -9.27
N GLU A 271 -6.36 14.33 -9.36
CA GLU A 271 -5.16 14.00 -10.13
C GLU A 271 -4.36 12.84 -9.52
N ASP A 272 -4.25 12.78 -8.19
CA ASP A 272 -3.64 11.63 -7.48
C ASP A 272 -4.43 10.34 -7.75
N ILE A 273 -5.76 10.41 -7.68
CA ILE A 273 -6.66 9.29 -8.04
C ILE A 273 -6.43 8.82 -9.47
N ARG A 274 -6.42 9.76 -10.43
CA ARG A 274 -6.27 9.46 -11.85
C ARG A 274 -4.95 8.75 -12.12
N LYS A 275 -3.83 9.31 -11.67
CA LYS A 275 -2.49 8.72 -11.83
C LYS A 275 -2.37 7.36 -11.15
N GLY A 276 -2.94 7.22 -9.94
CA GLY A 276 -2.96 5.96 -9.22
C GLY A 276 -3.70 4.86 -9.98
N LYS A 277 -4.90 5.16 -10.46
CA LYS A 277 -5.71 4.22 -11.26
C LYS A 277 -5.00 3.84 -12.56
N GLU A 278 -4.40 4.80 -13.26
CA GLU A 278 -3.63 4.52 -14.48
C GLU A 278 -2.44 3.60 -14.20
N ALA A 279 -1.70 3.81 -13.10
CA ALA A 279 -0.57 2.97 -12.75
C ALA A 279 -0.97 1.57 -12.26
N LEU A 280 -2.12 1.43 -11.62
CA LEU A 280 -2.62 0.15 -11.11
C LEU A 280 -3.50 -0.61 -12.09
N GLN A 281 -3.82 -0.04 -13.26
CA GLN A 281 -4.57 -0.74 -14.29
C GLN A 281 -3.79 -2.00 -14.69
N PRO A 282 -4.41 -3.19 -14.64
CA PRO A 282 -3.80 -4.37 -15.21
C PRO A 282 -3.54 -4.06 -16.68
N SER A 283 -2.27 -4.13 -17.10
CA SER A 283 -1.91 -4.01 -18.50
C SER A 283 -2.78 -5.00 -19.27
N SER A 284 -3.56 -4.47 -20.21
CA SER A 284 -4.60 -5.15 -20.99
C SER A 284 -4.12 -6.35 -21.82
N GLN A 285 -2.87 -6.78 -21.63
CA GLN A 285 -2.26 -7.96 -22.25
C GLN A 285 -2.62 -9.28 -21.54
N PHE A 286 -3.20 -9.24 -20.34
CA PHE A 286 -3.66 -10.44 -19.61
C PHE A 286 -5.13 -10.36 -19.19
N ALA A 287 -5.96 -9.59 -19.91
CA ALA A 287 -7.40 -9.74 -19.77
C ALA A 287 -7.77 -11.18 -20.14
N VAL A 288 -8.17 -11.98 -19.14
CA VAL A 288 -8.81 -13.27 -19.37
C VAL A 288 -10.01 -12.99 -20.27
N PRO A 289 -10.06 -13.53 -21.50
CA PRO A 289 -11.22 -13.34 -22.36
C PRO A 289 -12.45 -13.81 -21.58
N PRO A 290 -13.57 -13.06 -21.60
CA PRO A 290 -14.81 -13.57 -21.05
C PRO A 290 -15.11 -14.91 -21.72
N ALA A 291 -15.44 -15.91 -20.89
CA ALA A 291 -15.68 -17.27 -21.34
C ALA A 291 -16.74 -17.32 -22.45
N SER A 292 -16.32 -17.79 -23.62
CA SER A 292 -17.10 -18.52 -24.61
C SER A 292 -18.29 -17.80 -25.28
N GLN A 293 -18.07 -17.31 -26.50
CA GLN A 293 -19.02 -17.58 -27.59
C GLN A 293 -18.39 -18.64 -28.52
N PRO A 294 -19.18 -19.62 -29.02
CA PRO A 294 -18.64 -20.75 -29.75
C PRO A 294 -18.06 -20.32 -31.11
N PRO A 295 -16.96 -20.92 -31.56
CA PRO A 295 -16.28 -20.53 -32.79
C PRO A 295 -17.15 -20.85 -34.02
N GLN A 296 -17.54 -19.81 -34.76
CA GLN A 296 -18.04 -19.97 -36.11
C GLN A 296 -16.88 -20.37 -37.02
N LYS A 297 -16.99 -21.57 -37.59
CA LYS A 297 -16.18 -22.03 -38.73
C LYS A 297 -16.20 -20.96 -39.82
N LYS A 298 -15.03 -20.47 -40.21
CA LYS A 298 -14.82 -19.88 -41.52
C LYS A 298 -13.70 -20.63 -42.21
N ASP A 299 -14.07 -21.11 -43.38
CA ASP A 299 -13.31 -21.96 -44.28
C ASP A 299 -11.98 -21.30 -44.70
N GLN A 300 -10.95 -22.15 -44.78
CA GLN A 300 -9.74 -21.85 -45.54
C GLN A 300 -10.08 -21.73 -47.03
N PRO A 301 -9.25 -20.98 -47.76
CA PRO A 301 -8.61 -21.62 -48.90
C PRO A 301 -7.10 -21.47 -48.88
N ASP A 302 -6.52 -22.55 -49.39
CA ASP A 302 -5.14 -22.94 -49.55
C ASP A 302 -4.54 -22.34 -50.83
N VAL A 303 -3.37 -21.69 -50.78
CA VAL A 303 -2.48 -21.43 -51.95
C VAL A 303 -1.02 -21.26 -51.49
N SER A 304 -0.30 -22.38 -51.50
CA SER A 304 1.05 -22.62 -52.05
C SER A 304 2.11 -21.50 -52.22
N LYS A 305 3.31 -21.85 -51.68
CA LYS A 305 4.65 -21.97 -52.33
C LYS A 305 5.76 -20.93 -52.09
N ASP A 306 6.93 -21.55 -51.83
CA ASP A 306 8.33 -21.22 -52.15
C ASP A 306 9.18 -20.29 -51.25
N GLY A 307 10.10 -20.94 -50.53
CA GLY A 307 11.54 -20.77 -50.74
C GLY A 307 12.29 -19.64 -50.01
N HIS A 308 13.02 -19.98 -48.93
CA HIS A 308 14.50 -19.91 -48.90
C HIS A 308 15.06 -20.24 -47.50
N LYS A 309 15.95 -21.24 -47.45
CA LYS A 309 16.85 -21.51 -46.33
C LYS A 309 18.01 -20.53 -46.36
N GLN A 310 18.30 -19.86 -45.24
CA GLN A 310 19.63 -19.31 -44.95
C GLN A 310 20.08 -19.79 -43.57
N GLY A 311 21.29 -20.33 -43.54
CA GLY A 311 21.89 -21.02 -42.41
C GLY A 311 22.30 -20.10 -41.28
N THR A 312 22.06 -20.55 -40.05
CA THR A 312 22.59 -19.96 -38.82
C THR A 312 24.07 -20.31 -38.64
N PRO A 313 24.95 -19.34 -38.29
CA PRO A 313 26.35 -19.62 -37.94
C PRO A 313 26.45 -20.37 -36.58
N PRO A 314 27.56 -21.10 -36.33
CA PRO A 314 27.68 -21.96 -35.16
C PRO A 314 27.82 -21.16 -33.85
N PHE A 315 27.37 -21.75 -32.74
CA PHE A 315 27.44 -21.24 -31.34
C PHE A 315 26.31 -20.33 -30.80
N GLN A 316 25.06 -20.50 -31.25
CA GLN A 316 23.89 -20.04 -30.47
C GLN A 316 22.95 -21.21 -30.14
N ARG A 317 23.20 -21.90 -29.01
CA ARG A 317 22.16 -22.70 -28.35
C ARG A 317 21.43 -21.81 -27.35
N LYS A 318 20.21 -21.38 -27.70
CA LYS A 318 19.25 -20.86 -26.72
C LYS A 318 18.84 -22.01 -25.79
N PRO A 319 18.90 -21.86 -24.45
CA PRO A 319 18.50 -22.91 -23.53
C PRO A 319 16.99 -23.13 -23.62
N ASN A 320 16.60 -24.36 -23.99
CA ASN A 320 15.21 -24.77 -24.09
C ASN A 320 14.69 -25.11 -22.69
N ARG A 321 14.12 -24.14 -21.97
CA ARG A 321 13.41 -24.36 -20.71
C ARG A 321 12.05 -25.00 -20.99
N ASN A 322 12.04 -26.27 -21.36
CA ASN A 322 10.84 -27.12 -21.43
C ASN A 322 11.26 -28.60 -21.46
N VAL A 323 12.07 -29.01 -20.49
CA VAL A 323 12.18 -30.42 -20.13
C VAL A 323 11.87 -30.49 -18.64
N ALA A 324 10.59 -30.75 -18.33
CA ALA A 324 10.21 -31.28 -17.04
C ALA A 324 10.90 -32.64 -16.91
N VAL A 325 11.72 -32.81 -15.88
CA VAL A 325 12.33 -34.09 -15.56
C VAL A 325 11.23 -34.96 -14.94
N GLU A 326 10.76 -35.95 -15.69
CA GLU A 326 10.08 -37.11 -15.12
C GLU A 326 11.10 -37.86 -14.26
N ILE A 327 10.89 -37.83 -12.94
CA ILE A 327 11.62 -38.67 -12.01
C ILE A 327 10.97 -40.05 -12.08
N VAL A 328 11.60 -40.97 -12.79
CA VAL A 328 11.30 -42.40 -12.69
C VAL A 328 11.90 -42.90 -11.37
N LEU A 329 11.05 -43.22 -10.41
CA LEU A 329 11.42 -44.04 -9.26
C LEU A 329 11.60 -45.47 -9.77
N HIS A 330 12.82 -45.98 -9.72
CA HIS A 330 13.08 -47.41 -9.79
C HIS A 330 12.99 -47.96 -8.36
N ASP A 331 11.96 -48.77 -8.12
CA ASP A 331 12.02 -49.82 -7.09
C ASP A 331 13.03 -50.87 -7.58
N ASP A 332 13.97 -51.23 -6.70
CA ASP A 332 14.46 -52.59 -6.41
C ASP A 332 15.87 -52.52 -5.75
N ASP A 333 15.89 -52.61 -4.41
CA ASP A 333 16.51 -53.70 -3.63
C ASP A 333 16.43 -53.41 -2.11
#